data_AF-A0A2E8TGJ7-F1
#
_entry.id   AF-A0A2E8TGJ7-F1
#
_cell.length_a   1.000
_cell.length_b   1.000
_cell.length_c   1.000
_cell.angle_alpha   90.00
_cell.angle_beta   90.00
_cell.angle_gamma   90.00
#
_symmetry.space_group_name_H-M   'P 1'
#
loop_
_entity.id
_entity.type
_entity.pdbx_description
1 polymer ?
#
loop_
_entity_poly.entity_id
_entity_poly.type
_entity_poly.pdbx_seq_one_letter_code
_entity_poly.pdbx_strand_id
1 'polypeptide(L)'
;MAQELSHRGDELKGLGWNGPDVARYVELWEYRQRWGAMNLEREDRLFLRKAENALPAILSGRAAAKKPIKDKTYYRWLRFHLEAMQQAETEMGLAEGETGAWPVMLEAELRVLDHYQPVLGLPDTLKAKALAPIRETLASQVAALGNVKAFDFEAPLNALKEKENNRWKHLRDGDGSDRTYPILSAEGRGGFHTEAHDAIHTLIRSTFPSLAETDKPELSHD
;
A
#
# COMPACT_ATOMS: atom_id res chain seq x y z
N MET A 1 12.77 0.74 -24.66
CA MET A 1 11.35 0.81 -25.06
C MET A 1 10.88 -0.61 -25.18
N ALA A 2 9.87 -1.08 -24.44
CA ALA A 2 9.38 -2.41 -24.77
C ALA A 2 8.72 -2.38 -26.13
N GLN A 3 8.97 -3.44 -26.86
CA GLN A 3 8.46 -3.65 -28.18
C GLN A 3 7.05 -4.23 -28.02
N GLU A 4 6.04 -3.53 -28.51
CA GLU A 4 4.69 -4.09 -28.66
C GLU A 4 4.76 -5.28 -29.61
N LEU A 5 4.42 -6.48 -29.12
CA LEU A 5 4.51 -7.72 -29.88
C LEU A 5 3.25 -8.02 -30.70
N SER A 6 2.16 -7.26 -30.48
CA SER A 6 0.89 -7.39 -31.19
C SER A 6 0.16 -6.05 -31.29
N HIS A 7 -0.70 -5.89 -32.30
CA HIS A 7 -1.57 -4.72 -32.44
C HIS A 7 -2.63 -4.68 -31.33
N ARG A 8 -3.05 -3.49 -30.91
CA ARG A 8 -4.05 -3.29 -29.84
C ARG A 8 -5.43 -2.87 -30.34
N GLY A 9 -5.86 -3.46 -31.46
CA GLY A 9 -7.14 -3.15 -32.11
C GLY A 9 -8.37 -3.38 -31.20
N ASP A 10 -8.37 -4.45 -30.41
CA ASP A 10 -9.48 -4.74 -29.48
C ASP A 10 -9.63 -3.68 -28.38
N GLU A 11 -8.53 -3.07 -27.94
CA GLU A 11 -8.56 -1.99 -26.96
C GLU A 11 -9.10 -0.70 -27.59
N LEU A 12 -8.71 -0.36 -28.83
CA LEU A 12 -9.32 0.75 -29.56
C LEU A 12 -10.82 0.57 -29.74
N LYS A 13 -11.26 -0.65 -30.06
CA LYS A 13 -12.68 -1.00 -30.14
C LYS A 13 -13.39 -0.78 -28.79
N GLY A 14 -12.75 -1.17 -27.68
CA GLY A 14 -13.23 -0.90 -26.32
C GLY A 14 -13.33 0.59 -25.96
N LEU A 15 -12.51 1.44 -26.60
CA LEU A 15 -12.53 2.90 -26.47
C LEU A 15 -13.54 3.60 -27.40
N GLY A 16 -14.38 2.83 -28.11
CA GLY A 16 -15.43 3.37 -28.98
C GLY A 16 -14.95 3.76 -30.38
N TRP A 17 -13.78 3.30 -30.83
CA TRP A 17 -13.38 3.45 -32.24
C TRP A 17 -14.26 2.57 -33.14
N ASN A 18 -14.59 3.09 -34.33
CA ASN A 18 -15.43 2.37 -35.27
C ASN A 18 -14.66 1.21 -35.94
N GLY A 19 -15.40 0.19 -36.42
CA GLY A 19 -14.82 -1.01 -37.03
C GLY A 19 -13.84 -0.74 -38.19
N PRO A 20 -14.16 0.14 -39.15
CA PRO A 20 -13.24 0.52 -40.22
C PRO A 20 -11.92 1.13 -39.73
N ASP A 21 -11.97 2.03 -38.74
CA ASP A 21 -10.77 2.67 -38.19
C ASP A 21 -9.92 1.67 -37.39
N VAL A 22 -10.55 0.73 -36.68
CA VAL A 22 -9.84 -0.36 -35.98
C VAL A 22 -9.14 -1.27 -36.98
N ALA A 23 -9.81 -1.66 -38.08
CA ALA A 23 -9.21 -2.48 -39.14
C ALA A 23 -8.04 -1.75 -39.81
N ARG A 24 -8.20 -0.47 -40.15
CA ARG A 24 -7.14 0.37 -40.70
C ARG A 24 -5.94 0.47 -39.76
N TYR A 25 -6.17 0.61 -38.45
CA TYR A 25 -5.09 0.63 -37.47
C TYR A 25 -4.30 -0.69 -37.46
N VAL A 26 -4.97 -1.83 -37.47
CA VAL A 26 -4.34 -3.17 -37.48
C VAL A 26 -3.45 -3.33 -38.72
N GLU A 27 -3.98 -3.02 -39.91
CA GLU A 27 -3.25 -3.12 -41.17
C GLU A 27 -2.00 -2.22 -41.20
N LEU A 28 -2.16 -0.95 -40.80
CA LEU A 28 -1.05 0.01 -40.77
C LEU A 28 0.00 -0.35 -39.72
N TRP A 29 -0.41 -0.93 -38.58
CA TRP A 29 0.52 -1.40 -37.55
C TRP A 29 1.35 -2.58 -38.06
N GLU A 30 0.72 -3.57 -38.70
CA GLU A 30 1.43 -4.72 -39.30
C GLU A 30 2.37 -4.29 -40.43
N TYR A 31 1.91 -3.38 -41.29
CA TYR A 31 2.72 -2.82 -42.35
C TYR A 31 3.95 -2.10 -41.78
N ARG A 32 3.78 -1.30 -40.72
CA ARG A 32 4.89 -0.63 -40.02
C ARG A 32 5.89 -1.62 -39.44
N GLN A 33 5.44 -2.75 -38.87
CA GLN A 33 6.36 -3.78 -38.36
C GLN A 33 7.16 -4.44 -39.48
N ARG A 34 6.53 -4.70 -40.63
CA ARG A 34 7.16 -5.40 -41.76
C ARG A 34 8.09 -4.51 -42.58
N TRP A 35 7.73 -3.24 -42.77
CA TRP A 35 8.41 -2.34 -43.72
C TRP A 35 8.97 -1.07 -43.08
N GLY A 36 8.67 -0.81 -41.82
CA GLY A 36 9.11 0.40 -41.11
C GLY A 36 8.23 1.62 -41.39
N ALA A 37 8.17 2.54 -40.42
CA ALA A 37 7.29 3.72 -40.46
C ALA A 37 7.64 4.72 -41.58
N MET A 38 8.86 4.67 -42.12
CA MET A 38 9.30 5.57 -43.19
C MET A 38 8.62 5.30 -44.53
N ASN A 39 8.11 4.07 -44.72
CA ASN A 39 7.39 3.63 -45.93
C ASN A 39 5.89 3.89 -45.87
N LEU A 40 5.39 4.49 -44.79
CA LEU A 40 4.00 4.91 -44.66
C LEU A 40 3.80 6.33 -45.19
N GLU A 41 2.67 6.55 -45.83
CA GLU A 41 2.25 7.89 -46.22
C GLU A 41 2.13 8.79 -45.00
N ARG A 42 2.23 10.11 -45.22
CA ARG A 42 2.12 11.09 -44.13
C ARG A 42 0.80 10.95 -43.38
N GLU A 43 -0.29 10.73 -44.11
CA GLU A 43 -1.63 10.59 -43.53
C GLU A 43 -1.74 9.35 -42.65
N ASP A 44 -1.22 8.21 -43.10
CA ASP A 44 -1.21 6.97 -42.33
C ASP A 44 -0.33 7.03 -41.08
N ARG A 45 0.81 7.74 -41.15
CA ARG A 45 1.64 8.01 -39.96
C ARG A 45 0.90 8.85 -38.93
N LEU A 46 0.16 9.87 -39.37
CA LEU A 46 -0.64 10.70 -38.48
C LEU A 46 -1.80 9.91 -37.87
N PHE A 47 -2.46 9.05 -38.67
CA PHE A 47 -3.51 8.16 -38.20
C PHE A 47 -2.99 7.19 -37.14
N LEU A 48 -1.87 6.49 -37.39
CA LEU A 48 -1.24 5.60 -36.41
C LEU A 48 -0.90 6.34 -35.11
N ARG A 49 -0.31 7.53 -35.20
CA ARG A 49 0.04 8.32 -34.02
C ARG A 49 -1.20 8.73 -33.22
N LYS A 50 -2.30 9.08 -33.89
CA LYS A 50 -3.58 9.40 -33.25
C LYS A 50 -4.16 8.18 -32.53
N ALA A 51 -4.13 7.01 -33.16
CA ALA A 51 -4.60 5.76 -32.56
C ALA A 51 -3.74 5.35 -31.35
N GLU A 52 -2.41 5.42 -31.47
CA GLU A 52 -1.48 5.09 -30.38
C GLU A 52 -1.57 6.06 -29.20
N ASN A 53 -1.83 7.34 -29.45
CA ASN A 53 -2.08 8.31 -28.39
C ASN A 53 -3.42 8.08 -27.66
N ALA A 54 -4.40 7.47 -28.32
CA ALA A 54 -5.68 7.13 -27.71
C ALA A 54 -5.59 5.86 -26.84
N LEU A 55 -4.64 4.98 -27.13
CA LEU A 55 -4.41 3.78 -26.35
C LEU A 55 -3.79 4.12 -24.98
N PRO A 56 -4.23 3.44 -23.90
CA PRO A 56 -3.57 3.54 -22.60
C PRO A 56 -2.08 3.22 -22.74
N ALA A 57 -1.23 4.00 -22.07
CA ALA A 57 0.22 3.81 -22.13
C ALA A 57 0.60 2.40 -21.65
N ILE A 58 1.32 1.64 -22.48
CA ILE A 58 1.90 0.37 -22.05
C ILE A 58 3.06 0.71 -21.12
N LEU A 59 2.82 0.51 -19.82
CA LEU A 59 3.86 0.58 -18.82
C LEU A 59 4.83 -0.58 -19.06
N SER A 60 5.97 -0.28 -19.67
CA SER A 60 6.97 -1.29 -19.98
C SER A 60 8.23 -1.18 -19.12
N GLY A 61 8.68 -2.32 -18.58
CA GLY A 61 9.76 -2.41 -17.59
C GLY A 61 9.25 -2.71 -16.17
N ARG A 62 10.12 -2.54 -15.15
CA ARG A 62 9.93 -2.85 -13.70
C ARG A 62 8.60 -2.39 -13.05
N ALA A 63 7.80 -1.60 -13.76
CA ALA A 63 6.45 -1.20 -13.41
C ALA A 63 5.36 -2.28 -13.65
N ALA A 64 5.63 -3.29 -14.49
CA ALA A 64 4.67 -4.39 -14.76
C ALA A 64 4.65 -5.46 -13.66
N ALA A 65 5.73 -5.62 -12.90
CA ALA A 65 5.72 -6.39 -11.66
C ALA A 65 5.44 -5.44 -10.49
N LYS A 66 4.21 -4.93 -10.39
CA LYS A 66 3.79 -4.24 -9.16
C LYS A 66 3.97 -5.26 -8.02
N LYS A 67 4.95 -5.01 -7.15
CA LYS A 67 5.13 -5.81 -5.93
C LYS A 67 3.78 -5.87 -5.22
N PRO A 68 3.29 -7.07 -4.83
CA PRO A 68 2.06 -7.17 -4.05
C PRO A 68 2.20 -6.30 -2.79
N ILE A 69 1.08 -5.83 -2.21
CA ILE A 69 1.10 -4.96 -1.02
C ILE A 69 2.01 -5.54 0.08
N LYS A 70 1.98 -6.86 0.24
CA LYS A 70 2.74 -7.62 1.23
C LYS A 70 4.26 -7.57 1.05
N ASP A 71 4.73 -7.30 -0.16
CA ASP A 71 6.14 -7.16 -0.48
C ASP A 71 6.64 -5.71 -0.40
N LYS A 72 5.74 -4.75 -0.17
CA LYS A 72 6.11 -3.34 -0.06
C LYS A 72 6.74 -3.08 1.31
N THR A 73 7.80 -2.28 1.31
CA THR A 73 8.63 -2.03 2.49
C THR A 73 7.82 -1.56 3.69
N TYR A 74 6.85 -0.66 3.48
CA TYR A 74 6.01 -0.13 4.56
C TYR A 74 5.14 -1.23 5.20
N TYR A 75 4.49 -2.06 4.39
CA TYR A 75 3.69 -3.18 4.87
C TYR A 75 4.55 -4.19 5.65
N ARG A 76 5.71 -4.56 5.09
CA ARG A 76 6.66 -5.48 5.74
C ARG A 76 7.16 -4.93 7.07
N TRP A 77 7.39 -3.63 7.15
CA TRP A 77 7.81 -2.93 8.36
C TRP A 77 6.72 -2.97 9.46
N LEU A 78 5.46 -2.71 9.12
CA LEU A 78 4.34 -2.82 10.07
C LEU A 78 4.20 -4.25 10.58
N ARG A 79 4.18 -5.22 9.66
CA ARG A 79 4.04 -6.64 9.99
C ARG A 79 5.21 -7.15 10.84
N PHE A 80 6.43 -6.71 10.57
CA PHE A 80 7.59 -7.02 11.39
C PHE A 80 7.42 -6.57 12.84
N HIS A 81 6.97 -5.33 13.05
CA HIS A 81 6.72 -4.82 14.41
C HIS A 81 5.56 -5.54 15.10
N LEU A 82 4.49 -5.86 14.36
CA LEU A 82 3.37 -6.64 14.87
C LEU A 82 3.82 -8.03 15.35
N GLU A 83 4.55 -8.77 14.51
CA GLU A 83 5.06 -10.10 14.85
C GLU A 83 5.98 -10.06 16.08
N ALA A 84 6.86 -9.05 16.18
CA ALA A 84 7.74 -8.86 17.34
C ALA A 84 6.96 -8.60 18.64
N MET A 85 5.89 -7.82 18.59
CA MET A 85 5.04 -7.56 19.75
C MET A 85 4.22 -8.79 20.15
N GLN A 86 3.60 -9.48 19.19
CA GLN A 86 2.86 -10.73 19.45
C GLN A 86 3.75 -11.80 20.10
N GLN A 87 5.01 -11.91 19.65
CA GLN A 87 5.99 -12.78 20.29
C GLN A 87 6.28 -12.35 21.73
N ALA A 88 6.51 -11.06 21.96
CA ALA A 88 6.79 -10.53 23.29
C ALA A 88 5.58 -10.66 24.23
N GLU A 89 4.35 -10.53 23.75
CA GLU A 89 3.13 -10.73 24.56
C GLU A 89 3.03 -12.15 25.12
N THR A 90 3.51 -13.14 24.38
CA THR A 90 3.58 -14.53 24.84
C THR A 90 4.53 -14.65 26.05
N GLU A 91 5.61 -13.88 26.07
CA GLU A 91 6.57 -13.83 27.18
C GLU A 91 6.09 -12.94 28.34
N MET A 92 5.23 -11.96 28.07
CA MET A 92 4.69 -11.03 29.07
C MET A 92 3.64 -11.64 30.00
N GLY A 93 3.12 -12.83 29.67
CA GLY A 93 2.12 -13.55 30.45
C GLY A 93 0.80 -12.79 30.58
N LEU A 94 0.27 -12.29 29.45
CA LEU A 94 -1.02 -11.61 29.41
C LEU A 94 -2.16 -12.55 29.84
N ALA A 95 -3.18 -12.01 30.51
CA ALA A 95 -4.36 -12.80 30.85
C ALA A 95 -5.18 -13.12 29.59
N GLU A 96 -6.08 -14.10 29.70
CA GLU A 96 -6.92 -14.51 28.57
C GLU A 96 -7.75 -13.32 28.06
N GLY A 97 -7.61 -13.01 26.77
CA GLY A 97 -8.31 -11.90 26.12
C GLY A 97 -7.63 -10.53 26.26
N GLU A 98 -6.58 -10.39 27.07
CA GLU A 98 -5.74 -9.19 27.09
C GLU A 98 -4.82 -9.15 25.87
N THR A 99 -4.57 -7.94 25.36
CA THR A 99 -3.62 -7.70 24.27
C THR A 99 -3.11 -6.26 24.35
N GLY A 100 -1.95 -5.98 23.79
CA GLY A 100 -1.41 -4.64 23.69
C GLY A 100 -2.21 -3.77 22.74
N ALA A 101 -2.27 -2.48 23.04
CA ALA A 101 -2.88 -1.49 22.16
C ALA A 101 -2.15 -1.39 20.81
N TRP A 102 -0.82 -1.53 20.82
CA TRP A 102 0.02 -1.41 19.63
C TRP A 102 -0.30 -2.48 18.55
N PRO A 103 -0.32 -3.79 18.86
CA PRO A 103 -0.75 -4.81 17.90
C PRO A 103 -2.11 -4.53 17.26
N VAL A 104 -3.11 -4.14 18.06
CA VAL A 104 -4.47 -3.86 17.55
C VAL A 104 -4.45 -2.73 16.52
N MET A 105 -3.69 -1.66 16.76
CA MET A 105 -3.54 -0.56 15.79
C MET A 105 -2.81 -1.00 14.51
N LEU A 106 -1.74 -1.80 14.63
CA LEU A 106 -0.99 -2.27 13.46
C LEU A 106 -1.81 -3.25 12.61
N GLU A 107 -2.61 -4.10 13.25
CA GLU A 107 -3.56 -4.99 12.58
C GLU A 107 -4.62 -4.20 11.81
N ALA A 108 -5.23 -3.18 12.44
CA ALA A 108 -6.20 -2.30 11.79
C ALA A 108 -5.58 -1.63 10.55
N GLU A 109 -4.36 -1.12 10.66
CA GLU A 109 -3.66 -0.52 9.54
C GLU A 109 -3.36 -1.51 8.41
N LEU A 110 -2.82 -2.68 8.73
CA LEU A 110 -2.56 -3.74 7.76
C LEU A 110 -3.84 -4.16 7.04
N ARG A 111 -4.97 -4.25 7.76
CA ARG A 111 -6.29 -4.57 7.21
C ARG A 111 -6.76 -3.50 6.22
N VAL A 112 -6.60 -2.22 6.54
CA VAL A 112 -6.89 -1.11 5.61
C VAL A 112 -6.00 -1.20 4.36
N LEU A 113 -4.71 -1.47 4.53
CA LEU A 113 -3.77 -1.62 3.41
C LEU A 113 -4.10 -2.83 2.54
N ASP A 114 -4.48 -3.96 3.13
CA ASP A 114 -4.88 -5.16 2.41
C ASP A 114 -6.19 -4.96 1.65
N HIS A 115 -7.15 -4.23 2.20
CA HIS A 115 -8.41 -3.93 1.51
C HIS A 115 -8.19 -2.97 0.34
N TYR A 116 -7.62 -1.79 0.59
CA TYR A 116 -7.53 -0.75 -0.44
C TYR A 116 -6.38 -0.97 -1.43
N GLN A 117 -5.33 -1.71 -1.05
CA GLN A 117 -4.14 -1.98 -1.87
C GLN A 117 -3.50 -0.69 -2.43
N PRO A 118 -3.20 0.33 -1.61
CA PRO A 118 -2.57 1.56 -2.09
C PRO A 118 -1.24 1.27 -2.79
N VAL A 119 -0.81 2.18 -3.67
CA VAL A 119 0.45 2.01 -4.41
C VAL A 119 1.64 1.99 -3.46
N LEU A 120 1.56 2.68 -2.31
CA LEU A 120 2.64 2.85 -1.34
C LEU A 120 3.94 3.33 -1.98
N GLY A 121 3.80 4.24 -2.94
CA GLY A 121 4.92 4.97 -3.52
C GLY A 121 5.43 6.05 -2.56
N LEU A 122 6.39 6.86 -3.02
CA LEU A 122 6.88 8.00 -2.24
C LEU A 122 5.76 8.94 -1.76
N PRO A 123 4.76 9.31 -2.58
CA PRO A 123 3.67 10.19 -2.13
C PRO A 123 2.86 9.61 -0.97
N ASP A 124 2.44 8.34 -1.08
CA ASP A 124 1.69 7.67 -0.01
C ASP A 124 2.55 7.51 1.26
N THR A 125 3.81 7.08 1.12
CA THR A 125 4.70 6.84 2.28
C THR A 125 5.08 8.12 3.02
N LEU A 126 5.10 9.27 2.34
CA LEU A 126 5.23 10.57 3.01
C LEU A 126 3.99 10.91 3.83
N LYS A 127 2.79 10.59 3.33
CA LYS A 127 1.52 10.81 4.04
C LYS A 127 1.32 9.83 5.20
N ALA A 128 1.82 8.61 5.06
CA ALA A 128 1.79 7.58 6.10
C ALA A 128 2.53 7.99 7.40
N LYS A 129 3.41 9.01 7.35
CA LYS A 129 4.01 9.59 8.56
C LYS A 129 2.99 10.22 9.50
N ALA A 130 1.86 10.70 8.98
CA ALA A 130 0.81 11.30 9.79
C ALA A 130 0.08 10.26 10.68
N LEU A 131 0.30 8.95 10.45
CA LEU A 131 -0.22 7.90 11.32
C LEU A 131 0.53 7.82 12.66
N ALA A 132 1.80 8.24 12.70
CA ALA A 132 2.59 8.18 13.93
C ALA A 132 1.95 8.93 15.12
N PRO A 133 1.56 10.22 14.99
CA PRO A 133 0.89 10.93 16.09
C PRO A 133 -0.48 10.34 16.45
N ILE A 134 -1.20 9.72 15.50
CA ILE A 134 -2.45 9.02 15.79
C ILE A 134 -2.18 7.80 16.68
N ARG A 135 -1.20 6.96 16.32
CA ARG A 135 -0.84 5.78 17.11
C ARG A 135 -0.40 6.17 18.53
N GLU A 136 0.42 7.22 18.67
CA GLU A 136 0.85 7.71 19.99
C GLU A 136 -0.33 8.25 20.83
N THR A 137 -1.28 8.94 20.20
CA THR A 137 -2.49 9.44 20.89
C THR A 137 -3.34 8.29 21.41
N LEU A 138 -3.62 7.29 20.55
CA LEU A 138 -4.38 6.10 20.91
C LEU A 138 -3.68 5.28 22.01
N ALA A 139 -2.36 5.08 21.89
CA ALA A 139 -1.57 4.41 22.92
C ALA A 139 -1.63 5.15 24.27
N SER A 140 -1.52 6.49 24.24
CA SER A 140 -1.57 7.31 25.46
C SER A 140 -2.92 7.25 26.17
N GLN A 141 -4.02 7.20 25.40
CA GLN A 141 -5.37 7.03 25.96
C GLN A 141 -5.51 5.71 26.72
N VAL A 142 -5.02 4.60 26.16
CA VAL A 142 -5.04 3.30 26.83
C VAL A 142 -4.10 3.30 28.03
N ALA A 143 -2.91 3.91 27.90
CA ALA A 143 -1.95 4.02 29.01
C ALA A 143 -2.55 4.73 30.22
N ALA A 144 -3.39 5.75 30.00
CA ALA A 144 -4.06 6.50 31.05
C ALA A 144 -5.07 5.65 31.87
N LEU A 145 -5.51 4.50 31.34
CA LEU A 145 -6.34 3.55 32.08
C LEU A 145 -5.54 2.74 33.13
N GLY A 146 -4.20 2.84 33.11
CA GLY A 146 -3.32 2.36 34.17
C GLY A 146 -2.75 0.95 33.99
N ASN A 147 -3.22 0.17 33.00
CA ASN A 147 -2.65 -1.14 32.71
C ASN A 147 -1.54 -1.02 31.65
N VAL A 148 -0.28 -1.00 32.10
CA VAL A 148 0.89 -0.77 31.25
C VAL A 148 1.99 -1.77 31.59
N LYS A 149 2.61 -2.34 30.55
CA LYS A 149 3.86 -3.09 30.62
C LYS A 149 4.99 -2.33 29.93
N ALA A 150 6.20 -2.89 29.97
CA ALA A 150 7.35 -2.37 29.27
C ALA A 150 7.67 -3.24 28.04
N PHE A 151 7.89 -2.61 26.90
CA PHE A 151 8.36 -3.25 25.67
C PHE A 151 9.46 -2.41 25.01
N ASP A 152 10.56 -3.06 24.60
CA ASP A 152 11.64 -2.41 23.88
C ASP A 152 11.35 -2.46 22.37
N PHE A 153 10.84 -1.35 21.83
CA PHE A 153 10.46 -1.24 20.42
C PHE A 153 11.65 -1.24 19.46
N GLU A 154 12.86 -0.97 19.95
CA GLU A 154 14.07 -0.91 19.13
C GLU A 154 14.83 -2.25 19.09
N ALA A 155 14.77 -3.04 20.16
CA ALA A 155 15.46 -4.32 20.26
C ALA A 155 15.21 -5.25 19.05
N PRO A 156 13.97 -5.43 18.53
CA PRO A 156 13.74 -6.22 17.33
C PRO A 156 14.48 -5.69 16.10
N LEU A 157 14.48 -4.37 15.89
CA LEU A 157 15.15 -3.74 14.74
C LEU A 157 16.67 -3.93 14.83
N ASN A 158 17.24 -3.83 16.03
CA ASN A 158 18.67 -4.05 16.24
C ASN A 158 19.06 -5.50 15.94
N ALA A 159 18.29 -6.47 16.42
CA ALA A 159 18.48 -7.89 16.08
C ALA A 159 18.33 -8.18 14.57
N LEU A 160 17.47 -7.43 13.87
CA LEU A 160 17.33 -7.54 12.42
C LEU A 160 18.53 -6.94 11.66
N LYS A 161 19.05 -5.79 12.09
CA LYS A 161 20.22 -5.13 11.48
C LYS A 161 21.49 -5.98 11.53
N GLU A 162 21.62 -6.83 12.55
CA GLU A 162 22.72 -7.79 12.65
C GLU A 162 22.68 -8.87 11.57
N LYS A 163 21.48 -9.22 11.09
CA LYS A 163 21.25 -10.27 10.09
C LYS A 163 21.20 -9.73 8.66
N GLU A 164 20.64 -8.53 8.49
CA GLU A 164 20.47 -7.90 7.18
C GLU A 164 20.66 -6.39 7.24
N ASN A 165 21.27 -5.84 6.19
CA ASN A 165 21.37 -4.40 6.04
C ASN A 165 20.02 -3.82 5.59
N ASN A 166 19.21 -3.40 6.56
CA ASN A 166 17.96 -2.68 6.33
C ASN A 166 18.08 -1.23 6.83
N ARG A 167 17.28 -0.34 6.23
CA ARG A 167 17.17 1.09 6.64
C ARG A 167 15.83 1.35 7.33
N TRP A 168 15.27 0.36 8.02
CA TRP A 168 13.98 0.50 8.68
C TRP A 168 14.11 1.42 9.90
N LYS A 169 13.07 2.22 10.10
CA LYS A 169 13.01 3.21 11.16
C LYS A 169 12.27 2.64 12.37
N HIS A 170 12.46 3.30 13.50
CA HIS A 170 11.70 3.03 14.71
C HIS A 170 10.19 3.23 14.47
N LEU A 171 9.36 2.43 15.14
CA LEU A 171 7.90 2.50 15.02
C LEU A 171 7.33 3.78 15.62
N ARG A 172 7.81 4.10 16.82
CA ARG A 172 7.42 5.28 17.60
C ARG A 172 8.26 6.48 17.22
N ASP A 173 7.64 7.65 17.27
CA ASP A 173 8.36 8.92 17.13
C ASP A 173 9.13 9.20 18.42
N GLY A 174 10.44 9.47 18.33
CA GLY A 174 11.28 9.75 19.50
C GLY A 174 12.68 9.16 19.40
N ASP A 175 13.39 9.14 20.52
CA ASP A 175 14.75 8.60 20.66
C ASP A 175 14.79 7.10 21.03
N GLY A 176 13.63 6.43 21.06
CA GLY A 176 13.51 5.01 21.40
C GLY A 176 13.56 4.72 22.91
N SER A 177 13.59 5.75 23.77
CA SER A 177 13.63 5.57 25.23
C SER A 177 12.28 5.14 25.82
N ASP A 178 11.17 5.49 25.16
CA ASP A 178 9.83 5.19 25.66
C ASP A 178 9.44 3.72 25.41
N ARG A 179 9.34 2.98 26.51
CA ARG A 179 8.99 1.55 26.55
C ARG A 179 7.55 1.29 26.95
N THR A 180 6.73 2.33 27.07
CA THR A 180 5.33 2.23 27.48
C THR A 180 4.57 1.32 26.53
N TYR A 181 4.03 0.22 27.07
CA TYR A 181 3.26 -0.77 26.34
C TYR A 181 1.88 -0.94 26.98
N PRO A 182 0.87 -0.17 26.55
CA PRO A 182 -0.46 -0.19 27.14
C PRO A 182 -1.18 -1.50 26.84
N ILE A 183 -1.85 -2.07 27.84
CA ILE A 183 -2.59 -3.32 27.74
C ILE A 183 -4.10 -3.02 27.74
N LEU A 184 -4.80 -3.58 26.77
CA LEU A 184 -6.25 -3.59 26.68
C LEU A 184 -6.81 -4.80 27.43
N SER A 185 -7.87 -4.58 28.20
CA SER A 185 -8.69 -5.67 28.73
C SER A 185 -9.52 -6.31 27.62
N ALA A 186 -9.99 -7.54 27.85
CA ALA A 186 -10.88 -8.24 26.93
C ALA A 186 -12.14 -7.42 26.59
N GLU A 187 -12.69 -6.70 27.57
CA GLU A 187 -13.89 -5.86 27.40
C GLU A 187 -13.61 -4.58 26.61
N GLY A 188 -12.45 -3.95 26.84
CA GLY A 188 -12.07 -2.70 26.17
C GLY A 188 -11.56 -2.89 24.73
N ARG A 189 -11.11 -4.11 24.39
CA ARG A 189 -10.50 -4.43 23.09
C ARG A 189 -11.43 -4.12 21.91
N GLY A 190 -12.71 -4.47 22.01
CA GLY A 190 -13.67 -4.28 20.91
C GLY A 190 -13.87 -2.79 20.58
N GLY A 191 -14.12 -1.97 21.61
CA GLY A 191 -14.29 -0.52 21.43
C GLY A 191 -13.02 0.15 20.89
N PHE A 192 -11.86 -0.21 21.45
CA PHE A 192 -10.58 0.32 20.98
C PHE A 192 -10.26 -0.09 19.53
N HIS A 193 -10.58 -1.32 19.14
CA HIS A 193 -10.40 -1.78 17.76
C HIS A 193 -11.21 -0.91 16.78
N THR A 194 -12.47 -0.63 17.09
CA THR A 194 -13.30 0.26 16.26
C THR A 194 -12.72 1.66 16.18
N GLU A 195 -12.35 2.26 17.31
CA GLU A 195 -11.77 3.61 17.36
C GLU A 195 -10.45 3.70 16.56
N ALA A 196 -9.56 2.74 16.77
CA ALA A 196 -8.28 2.67 16.06
C ALA A 196 -8.50 2.49 14.55
N HIS A 197 -9.42 1.58 14.16
CA HIS A 197 -9.79 1.39 12.77
C HIS A 197 -10.31 2.68 12.15
N ASP A 198 -11.28 3.35 12.77
CA ASP A 198 -11.87 4.60 12.27
C ASP A 198 -10.83 5.69 12.04
N ALA A 199 -9.97 5.92 13.03
CA ALA A 199 -8.94 6.95 12.97
C ALA A 199 -7.92 6.66 11.84
N ILE A 200 -7.44 5.42 11.76
CA ILE A 200 -6.43 4.99 10.78
C ILE A 200 -7.02 4.96 9.37
N HIS A 201 -8.20 4.36 9.23
CA HIS A 201 -8.94 4.26 7.97
C HIS A 201 -9.22 5.65 7.40
N THR A 202 -9.78 6.56 8.21
CA THR A 202 -10.11 7.93 7.80
C THR A 202 -8.87 8.66 7.32
N LEU A 203 -7.74 8.56 8.05
CA LEU A 203 -6.50 9.22 7.65
C LEU A 203 -5.97 8.64 6.33
N ILE A 204 -5.95 7.32 6.18
CA ILE A 204 -5.45 6.68 4.95
C ILE A 204 -6.30 7.08 3.74
N ARG A 205 -7.64 7.01 3.85
CA ARG A 205 -8.56 7.35 2.76
C ARG A 205 -8.50 8.82 2.36
N SER A 206 -8.33 9.72 3.32
CA SER A 206 -8.29 11.15 3.07
C SER A 206 -6.93 11.66 2.56
N THR A 207 -5.82 10.96 2.88
CA THR A 207 -4.48 11.49 2.62
C THR A 207 -3.66 10.74 1.59
N PHE A 208 -3.92 9.46 1.32
CA PHE A 208 -3.10 8.67 0.40
C PHE A 208 -3.48 9.00 -1.05
N PRO A 209 -2.61 9.66 -1.84
CA PRO A 209 -2.97 10.11 -3.18
C PRO A 209 -3.34 8.94 -4.12
N SER A 210 -2.76 7.77 -3.91
CA SER A 210 -3.09 6.59 -4.71
C SER A 210 -4.49 6.03 -4.49
N LEU A 211 -5.19 6.50 -3.45
CA LEU A 211 -6.56 6.09 -3.13
C LEU A 211 -7.62 7.14 -3.47
N ALA A 212 -7.23 8.28 -4.06
CA ALA A 212 -8.16 9.38 -4.37
C ALA A 212 -9.33 8.95 -5.26
N GLU A 213 -9.08 8.06 -6.22
CA GLU A 213 -10.07 7.57 -7.19
C GLU A 213 -10.41 6.07 -6.99
N THR A 214 -10.32 5.54 -5.77
CA THR A 214 -10.63 4.13 -5.55
C THR A 214 -12.15 3.88 -5.56
N ASP A 215 -12.58 2.91 -6.37
CA ASP A 215 -13.98 2.44 -6.45
C ASP A 215 -14.32 1.36 -5.41
N LYS A 216 -13.37 1.01 -4.53
CA LYS A 216 -13.60 -0.04 -3.53
C LYS A 216 -14.61 0.41 -2.48
N PRO A 217 -15.50 -0.49 -2.03
CA PRO A 217 -16.45 -0.16 -0.97
C PRO A 217 -15.72 0.19 0.32
N GLU A 218 -16.41 0.88 1.22
CA GLU A 218 -15.84 1.22 2.51
C GLU A 218 -15.60 -0.04 3.34
N LEU A 219 -14.43 -0.12 4.00
CA LEU A 219 -14.05 -1.25 4.83
C LEU A 219 -14.78 -1.17 6.19
N SER A 220 -15.64 -2.15 6.45
CA SER A 220 -16.34 -2.31 7.73
C SER A 220 -15.39 -2.74 8.86
N HIS A 221 -15.84 -2.49 10.10
CA HIS A 221 -15.13 -2.85 11.33
C HIS A 221 -15.11 -4.35 11.64
N ASP A 222 -16.00 -5.14 11.02
CA ASP A 222 -16.24 -6.57 11.29
C ASP A 222 -15.07 -7.46 10.89
#